data_AF-A9CX20-F1
#
_entry.id   AF-A9CX20-F1
#
_cell.length_a   1.000
_cell.length_b   1.000
_cell.length_c   1.000
_cell.angle_alpha   90.00
_cell.angle_beta   90.00
_cell.angle_gamma   90.00
#
_symmetry.space_group_name_H-M   'P 1'
#
loop_
_entity.id
_entity.type
_entity.pdbx_description
1 polymer ?
#
loop_
_entity_poly.entity_id
_entity_poly.type
_entity_poly.pdbx_seq_one_letter_code
_entity_poly.pdbx_strand_id
1 'polypeptide(L)' 'MFFEEGKAQGLFHSLKNKALYAISLEPAVALGRSIRRGQLKYDKAELELVCNLCWQTITCSTHSLDTLKV' A
#
# COMPACT_ATOMS: atom_id res chain seq x y z
N MET A 1 -1.90 -7.42 -14.34
CA MET A 1 -3.35 -7.59 -14.15
C MET A 1 -3.84 -6.69 -13.02
N PHE A 2 -3.49 -6.96 -11.75
CA PHE A 2 -3.93 -6.14 -10.60
C PHE A 2 -3.67 -4.63 -10.69
N PHE A 3 -2.41 -4.19 -10.87
CA PHE A 3 -2.11 -2.76 -10.94
C PHE A 3 -2.70 -2.07 -12.17
N GLU A 4 -2.85 -2.78 -13.29
CA GLU A 4 -3.47 -2.22 -14.49
C GLU A 4 -4.96 -1.98 -14.28
N GLU A 5 -5.66 -2.93 -13.67
CA GLU A 5 -7.08 -2.79 -13.32
C GLU A 5 -7.32 -1.66 -12.32
N GLY A 6 -6.53 -1.60 -11.25
CA GLY A 6 -6.68 -0.53 -10.26
C GLY A 6 -6.37 0.86 -10.82
N LYS A 7 -5.43 0.98 -11.77
CA LYS A 7 -5.22 2.23 -12.53
C LYS A 7 -6.40 2.56 -13.44
N ALA A 8 -6.93 1.56 -14.16
CA ALA A 8 -8.07 1.76 -15.06
C ALA A 8 -9.34 2.22 -14.30
N GLN A 9 -9.48 1.83 -13.03
CA GLN A 9 -10.57 2.25 -12.16
C GLN A 9 -10.29 3.57 -11.42
N GLY A 10 -9.12 4.20 -11.63
CA GLY A 10 -8.71 5.40 -10.91
C GLY A 10 -8.40 5.19 -9.42
N LEU A 11 -8.37 3.94 -8.96
CA LEU A 11 -8.09 3.58 -7.57
C LEU A 11 -6.61 3.74 -7.23
N PHE A 12 -5.73 3.42 -8.18
CA PHE A 12 -4.28 3.51 -7.99
C PHE A 12 -3.66 4.70 -8.69
N HIS A 13 -2.56 5.20 -8.13
CA HIS A 13 -1.73 6.19 -8.78
C HIS A 13 -1.23 5.71 -10.15
N SER A 14 -1.17 6.63 -11.12
CA SER A 14 -0.67 6.35 -12.47
C SER A 14 0.86 6.28 -12.50
N LEU A 15 1.40 5.21 -11.92
CA LEU A 15 2.83 4.90 -11.88
C LEU A 15 3.12 3.59 -12.64
N LYS A 16 4.41 3.35 -12.92
CA LYS A 16 4.86 2.05 -13.44
C LYS A 16 4.54 0.95 -12.42
N ASN A 17 4.07 -0.21 -12.88
CA ASN A 17 3.73 -1.33 -12.00
C ASN A 17 4.88 -1.75 -11.06
N LYS A 18 6.13 -1.65 -11.53
CA LYS A 18 7.30 -1.94 -10.71
C LYS A 18 7.46 -0.94 -9.54
N ALA A 19 7.09 0.32 -9.74
CA ALA A 19 7.10 1.31 -8.67
C ALA A 19 5.97 1.03 -7.66
N LEU A 20 4.76 0.75 -8.15
CA LEU A 20 3.63 0.36 -7.29
C LEU A 20 3.95 -0.90 -6.47
N TYR A 21 4.57 -1.91 -7.08
CA TYR A 21 5.06 -3.10 -6.39
C TYR A 21 6.08 -2.76 -5.29
N ALA A 22 7.08 -1.93 -5.61
CA ALA A 22 8.13 -1.57 -4.66
C ALA A 22 7.60 -0.88 -3.40
N ILE A 23 6.59 -0.02 -3.55
CA ILE A 23 6.06 0.74 -2.40
C ILE A 23 4.94 0.03 -1.63
N SER A 24 4.33 -1.02 -2.21
CA SER A 24 3.22 -1.75 -1.58
C SER A 24 3.57 -3.16 -1.12
N LEU A 25 4.44 -3.88 -1.83
CA LEU A 25 4.68 -5.32 -1.62
C LEU A 25 6.10 -5.67 -1.20
N GLU A 26 7.13 -4.93 -1.63
CA GLU A 26 8.49 -5.13 -1.12
C GLU A 26 8.63 -4.95 0.40
N PRO A 27 7.87 -4.06 1.08
CA PRO A 27 7.88 -3.96 2.54
C PRO A 27 7.58 -5.30 3.23
N ALA A 28 6.66 -6.11 2.70
CA ALA A 28 6.36 -7.43 3.26
C ALA A 28 7.57 -8.37 3.21
N VAL A 29 8.35 -8.31 2.13
CA VAL A 29 9.60 -9.10 1.97
C VAL A 29 10.67 -8.62 2.95
N ALA A 30 10.83 -7.30 3.11
CA ALA A 30 11.78 -6.72 4.05
C ALA A 30 11.43 -7.09 5.49
N LEU A 31 10.17 -6.91 5.90
CA LEU A 31 9.67 -7.23 7.23
C LEU A 31 9.80 -8.71 7.56
N GLY A 32 9.34 -9.60 6.66
CA GLY A 32 9.47 -11.04 6.85
C GLY A 32 10.93 -11.48 7.03
N ARG A 33 11.86 -10.86 6.26
CA ARG A 33 13.30 -11.11 6.39
C ARG A 33 13.84 -10.63 7.74
N SER A 34 13.46 -9.44 8.19
CA SER A 34 13.87 -8.86 9.48
C SER A 34 13.36 -9.68 10.66
N ILE A 35 12.10 -10.12 10.62
CA ILE A 35 11.49 -10.97 11.65
C ILE A 35 12.21 -12.33 11.71
N ARG A 36 12.40 -12.98 10.56
CA ARG A 36 13.10 -14.27 10.49
C ARG A 36 14.53 -14.20 11.04
N ARG A 37 15.22 -13.06 10.87
CA ARG A 37 16.59 -12.82 11.34
C ARG A 37 16.66 -12.36 12.79
N GLY A 38 15.53 -12.21 13.48
CA GLY A 38 15.47 -11.71 14.86
C GLY A 38 15.79 -10.21 14.98
N GLN A 39 15.78 -9.46 13.87
CA GLN A 39 16.04 -8.02 13.83
C GLN A 39 14.80 -7.19 14.17
N LEU A 40 13.61 -7.80 14.02
CA LEU A 40 12.32 -7.24 14.41
C LEU A 40 11.54 -8.34 15.13
N LYS A 41 10.84 -8.01 16.21
CA LYS A 41 9.92 -8.96 16.84
C LYS A 41 8.61 -8.97 16.07
N TYR A 42 7.97 -10.13 15.96
CA TYR A 42 6.63 -10.21 15.39
C TYR A 42 5.65 -9.46 16.31
N ASP A 43 4.96 -8.48 15.76
CA ASP A 43 3.80 -7.81 16.36
C ASP A 43 2.69 -7.78 15.31
N LYS A 44 1.57 -8.41 15.62
CA LYS A 44 0.44 -8.51 14.68
C LYS A 44 -0.17 -7.14 14.40
N ALA A 45 -0.37 -6.30 15.41
CA ALA A 45 -1.03 -5.02 15.26
C ALA A 45 -0.17 -4.05 14.45
N GLU A 46 1.15 -4.08 14.67
CA GLU A 46 2.10 -3.30 13.87
C GLU A 46 2.08 -3.75 12.40
N LEU A 47 2.09 -5.05 12.13
CA LEU A 47 2.06 -5.58 10.76
C LEU A 47 0.73 -5.24 10.04
N GLU A 48 -0.40 -5.30 10.73
CA GLU A 48 -1.69 -4.88 10.18
C GLU A 48 -1.68 -3.39 9.80
N LEU A 49 -1.11 -2.53 10.66
CA LEU A 49 -0.93 -1.12 10.36
C LEU A 49 -0.02 -0.89 9.14
N VAL A 50 1.11 -1.61 9.04
CA VAL A 50 2.00 -1.49 7.88
C VAL A 50 1.30 -1.91 6.60
N CYS A 51 0.50 -2.98 6.61
CA CYS A 51 -0.30 -3.38 5.45
C CYS A 51 -1.25 -2.25 5.01
N ASN A 52 -1.94 -1.61 5.96
CA ASN A 52 -2.82 -0.48 5.66
C ASN A 52 -2.05 0.71 5.08
N LEU A 53 -0.87 1.03 5.60
CA LEU A 53 -0.02 2.10 5.08
C LEU A 53 0.49 1.78 3.66
N CYS A 54 0.93 0.54 3.41
CA CYS A 54 1.37 0.08 2.08
C CYS A 54 0.23 0.07 1.05
N TRP A 55 -1.01 -0.11 1.50
CA TRP A 55 -2.18 0.06 0.65
C TRP A 55 -2.42 1.53 0.31
N GLN A 56 -2.40 2.40 1.33
CA GLN A 56 -2.62 3.83 1.16
C GLN A 56 -1.62 4.49 0.20
N THR A 57 -0.35 4.04 0.20
CA THR A 57 0.69 4.60 -0.67
C THR A 57 0.47 4.38 -2.17
N ILE A 58 -0.35 3.40 -2.56
CA ILE A 58 -0.68 3.16 -3.96
C ILE A 58 -2.05 3.71 -4.35
N THR A 59 -2.92 4.02 -3.38
CA THR A 59 -4.29 4.49 -3.65
C THR A 59 -4.37 6.01 -3.81
N CYS A 60 -5.14 6.46 -4.79
CA CYS A 60 -5.56 7.85 -4.86
C CYS A 60 -6.50 8.14 -3.68
N SER A 61 -6.20 9.15 -2.86
CA SER A 61 -7.18 9.63 -1.87
C SER A 61 -8.43 10.07 -2.63
N THR A 62 -9.56 9.43 -2.33
CA THR A 62 -10.87 9.99 -2.64
C THR A 62 -11.04 11.23 -1.77
N HIS A 63 -10.46 12.36 -2.18
CA HIS A 63 -10.99 13.64 -1.77
C HIS A 63 -12.38 13.71 -2.39
N SER A 64 -13.37 13.26 -1.63
CA SER A 64 -14.78 13.43 -1.94
C SER A 64 -15.00 14.91 -2.27
N LEU A 65 -15.40 15.18 -3.51
CA LEU A 65 -15.94 16.47 -3.95
C LEU A 65 -17.33 16.72 -3.33
N ASP A 66 -17.53 16.36 -2.07
CA ASP A 66 -18.81 16.43 -1.34
C ASP A 66 -18.85 17.58 -0.33
N THR A 67 -17.92 18.54 -0.38
CA THR A 67 -17.96 19.73 0.51
C THR A 67 -18.37 21.02 -0.22
N LEU A 68 -19.22 20.93 -1.24
CA LEU A 68 -19.88 22.09 -1.85
C LEU A 68 -21.38 21.85 -2.09
N LYS A 69 -22.11 21.41 -1.06
CA LYS A 69 -23.56 21.62 -0.94
C LYS A 69 -23.96 21.64 0.54
N VAL A 70 -23.88 22.81 1.19
CA VAL A 70 -24.96 23.52 1.90
C VAL A 70 -24.47 24.95 2.13
#